data_AF-A0A2N1C543-F1
#
_entry.id   AF-A0A2N1C543-F1
#
_cell.length_a   1.000
_cell.length_b   1.000
_cell.length_c   1.000
_cell.angle_alpha   90.00
_cell.angle_beta   90.00
_cell.angle_gamma   90.00
#
_symmetry.space_group_name_H-M   'P 1'
#
loop_
_entity.id
_entity.type
_entity.pdbx_description
1 polymer ?
#
loop_
_entity_poly.entity_id
_entity_poly.type
_entity_poly.pdbx_seq_one_letter_code
_entity_poly.pdbx_strand_id
1 'polypeptide(L)'
;MKTIVRTALAASIALALTACHNDSKTTTPDPDPIPVVPTELDISGGAVKGVLALATVNVYAASDTEKTTVLATAQTDASGDYTVKVVDDTGAAITGAFIVEVVADTDTTMICDATLCGEITFGNPIATDTLLGLTLSTVAYSDGSAIDADVNSLTTMATDSILASASIAGSPLDLATITAEDFLAIQEDASEIVGAVLGVDLSETNLFSLNIVDASNTSEVSTEDETLATLTLINASLSSLEVADGSSLADEINEYLAAVEEVTVAILADPEADLGSGDTAAALATINETQAQIADEIDAIAAEIVADTGIAIPVAEVPTELDEDALGDIVGDIIDGTGGTGGTGGEG
;
A
#
# COMPACT_ATOMS: atom_id res chain seq x y z
N MET A 1 -11.46 -83.64 -6.05
CA MET A 1 -12.93 -83.41 -6.13
C MET A 1 -13.22 -82.14 -5.37
N LYS A 2 -13.50 -81.07 -6.12
CA LYS A 2 -14.84 -80.47 -6.35
C LYS A 2 -15.09 -79.32 -5.37
N THR A 3 -14.65 -78.11 -5.70
CA THR A 3 -15.44 -77.00 -6.31
C THR A 3 -16.59 -76.44 -5.47
N ILE A 4 -16.64 -75.11 -5.50
CA ILE A 4 -17.83 -74.22 -5.49
C ILE A 4 -18.35 -73.90 -4.08
N VAL A 5 -18.17 -72.67 -3.55
CA VAL A 5 -18.61 -71.33 -4.01
C VAL A 5 -20.04 -71.01 -3.55
N ARG A 6 -20.21 -69.72 -3.18
CA ARG A 6 -21.44 -68.90 -3.18
C ARG A 6 -22.27 -68.91 -1.88
N THR A 7 -22.29 -67.76 -1.16
CA THR A 7 -23.28 -66.65 -1.29
C THR A 7 -24.67 -67.11 -0.90
N ALA A 8 -25.55 -66.37 -0.25
CA ALA A 8 -25.69 -64.94 0.04
C ALA A 8 -27.00 -64.82 0.80
N LEU A 9 -27.19 -63.68 1.46
CA LEU A 9 -28.49 -63.03 1.71
C LEU A 9 -29.49 -63.85 2.57
N ALA A 10 -30.45 -63.30 3.28
CA ALA A 10 -31.02 -61.97 3.37
C ALA A 10 -31.76 -62.01 4.73
N ALA A 11 -31.59 -60.99 5.55
CA ALA A 11 -32.47 -59.83 5.63
C ALA A 11 -33.59 -59.99 6.68
N SER A 12 -33.56 -59.02 7.60
CA SER A 12 -34.69 -58.28 8.15
C SER A 12 -35.71 -59.00 9.04
N ILE A 13 -35.93 -58.41 10.23
CA ILE A 13 -37.19 -57.89 10.78
C ILE A 13 -36.85 -57.44 12.21
N ALA A 14 -36.67 -56.13 12.43
CA ALA A 14 -37.67 -55.15 12.86
C ALA A 14 -37.86 -55.14 14.40
N LEU A 15 -37.81 -53.90 14.90
CA LEU A 15 -37.79 -53.52 16.31
C LEU A 15 -39.03 -54.01 17.07
N ALA A 16 -38.81 -54.46 18.30
CA ALA A 16 -39.78 -54.30 19.38
C ALA A 16 -39.05 -53.88 20.67
N LEU A 17 -39.34 -52.65 21.10
CA LEU A 17 -39.02 -52.05 22.38
C LEU A 17 -39.30 -53.01 23.55
N THR A 18 -38.31 -53.19 24.42
CA THR A 18 -38.57 -53.44 25.85
C THR A 18 -37.83 -52.39 26.65
N ALA A 19 -38.62 -51.49 27.25
CA ALA A 19 -38.16 -50.60 28.30
C ALA A 19 -37.77 -51.44 29.52
N CYS A 20 -36.53 -51.30 29.99
CA CYS A 20 -36.15 -51.70 31.33
C CYS A 20 -35.26 -50.61 31.94
N HIS A 21 -35.94 -49.85 32.78
CA HIS A 21 -35.48 -49.02 33.88
C HIS A 21 -34.24 -49.59 34.59
N ASN A 22 -33.15 -48.82 34.64
CA ASN A 22 -32.12 -49.00 35.65
C ASN A 22 -31.49 -47.64 35.99
N ASP A 23 -31.49 -47.32 37.27
CA ASP A 23 -30.86 -46.15 37.87
C ASP A 23 -29.33 -46.20 37.69
N SER A 24 -28.84 -45.42 36.74
CA SER A 24 -27.55 -44.76 36.86
C SER A 24 -27.69 -43.42 36.16
N LYS A 25 -27.39 -42.33 36.85
CA LYS A 25 -27.22 -41.02 36.21
C LYS A 25 -26.02 -41.14 35.27
N THR A 26 -26.24 -41.64 34.07
CA THR A 26 -25.34 -41.42 32.94
C THR A 26 -25.45 -39.94 32.64
N THR A 27 -24.57 -39.15 33.25
CA THR A 27 -24.11 -37.92 32.60
C THR A 27 -23.72 -38.35 31.20
N THR A 28 -24.52 -37.97 30.20
CA THR A 28 -24.00 -37.88 28.84
C THR A 28 -22.67 -37.13 28.96
N PRO A 29 -21.55 -37.66 28.45
CA PRO A 29 -20.37 -36.83 28.28
C PRO A 29 -20.88 -35.57 27.56
N ASP A 30 -20.61 -34.38 28.11
CA ASP A 30 -20.81 -33.18 27.31
C ASP A 30 -20.12 -33.44 25.97
N PRO A 31 -20.77 -33.15 24.83
CA PRO A 31 -20.11 -33.30 23.54
C PRO A 31 -18.80 -32.52 23.65
N ASP A 32 -17.69 -33.18 23.30
CA ASP A 32 -16.38 -32.49 23.23
C ASP A 32 -16.59 -31.20 22.43
N PRO A 33 -16.12 -30.04 22.93
CA PRO A 33 -16.30 -28.78 22.22
C PRO A 33 -15.76 -28.97 20.79
N ILE A 34 -16.60 -28.66 19.80
CA ILE A 34 -16.18 -28.72 18.40
C ILE A 34 -14.98 -27.77 18.27
N PRO A 35 -13.81 -28.24 17.82
CA PRO A 35 -12.66 -27.37 17.64
C PRO A 35 -13.03 -26.31 16.59
N VAL A 36 -12.95 -25.04 17.00
CA VAL A 36 -13.06 -23.91 16.10
C VAL A 36 -11.84 -23.96 15.17
N VAL A 37 -12.09 -23.90 13.86
CA VAL A 37 -11.02 -23.86 12.85
C VAL A 37 -10.70 -22.38 12.61
N PRO A 38 -9.46 -21.94 12.86
CA PRO A 38 -9.06 -20.58 12.56
C PRO A 38 -9.21 -20.27 11.08
N THR A 39 -9.51 -19.01 10.79
CA THR A 39 -9.45 -18.44 9.44
C THR A 39 -8.13 -17.72 9.27
N GLU A 40 -7.65 -17.71 8.03
CA GLU A 40 -6.37 -17.11 7.66
C GLU A 40 -6.59 -16.22 6.45
N LEU A 41 -5.92 -15.07 6.44
CA LEU A 41 -5.82 -14.16 5.30
C LEU A 41 -4.34 -14.02 4.94
N ASP A 42 -4.00 -14.33 3.70
CA ASP A 42 -2.67 -14.10 3.16
C ASP A 42 -2.62 -12.72 2.48
N ILE A 43 -1.59 -11.96 2.82
CA ILE A 43 -1.27 -10.64 2.26
C ILE A 43 0.13 -10.75 1.67
N SER A 44 0.30 -10.38 0.40
CA SER A 44 1.59 -10.39 -0.30
C SER A 44 1.82 -9.09 -1.04
N GLY A 45 3.08 -8.79 -1.35
CA GLY A 45 3.47 -7.64 -2.15
C GLY A 45 4.98 -7.46 -2.16
N GLY A 46 5.46 -6.42 -2.83
CA GLY A 46 6.84 -5.96 -2.83
C GLY A 46 7.02 -4.63 -2.11
N ALA A 47 8.18 -4.44 -1.47
CA ALA A 47 8.61 -3.14 -0.94
C ALA A 47 9.55 -2.48 -1.97
N VAL A 48 8.97 -1.61 -2.81
CA VAL A 48 9.61 -1.03 -3.99
C VAL A 48 10.03 0.42 -3.74
N LYS A 49 11.26 0.59 -3.29
CA LYS A 49 12.03 1.83 -3.20
C LYS A 49 13.46 1.41 -3.48
N GLY A 50 13.72 0.98 -4.71
CA GLY A 50 14.64 -0.12 -4.99
C GLY A 50 14.19 -1.43 -4.31
N VAL A 51 15.07 -2.42 -4.24
CA VAL A 51 14.80 -3.65 -3.50
C VAL A 51 15.11 -3.47 -2.02
N LEU A 52 14.08 -3.23 -1.19
CA LEU A 52 14.20 -3.21 0.28
C LEU A 52 14.20 -4.63 0.84
N ALA A 53 15.39 -5.19 1.05
CA ALA A 53 15.56 -6.53 1.59
C ALA A 53 15.70 -6.54 3.11
N LEU A 54 15.11 -7.55 3.77
CA LEU A 54 15.10 -7.74 5.23
C LEU A 54 14.42 -6.61 6.02
N ALA A 55 13.57 -5.82 5.38
CA ALA A 55 12.74 -4.83 6.05
C ALA A 55 11.62 -5.51 6.85
N THR A 56 11.27 -4.94 7.99
CA THR A 56 10.18 -5.45 8.83
C THR A 56 8.84 -5.05 8.24
N VAL A 57 7.95 -6.03 8.05
CA VAL A 57 6.58 -5.80 7.57
C VAL A 57 5.61 -5.94 8.73
N ASN A 58 4.73 -4.96 8.91
CA ASN A 58 3.66 -4.97 9.91
C ASN A 58 2.30 -4.77 9.23
N VAL A 59 1.30 -5.51 9.70
CA VAL A 59 -0.08 -5.36 9.24
C VAL A 59 -0.94 -4.82 10.36
N TYR A 60 -1.76 -3.83 10.06
CA TYR A 60 -2.73 -3.22 10.97
C TYR A 60 -4.12 -3.25 10.34
N ALA A 61 -5.16 -3.19 11.17
CA ALA A 61 -6.49 -2.84 10.67
C ALA A 61 -6.46 -1.36 10.26
N ALA A 62 -7.06 -1.00 9.12
CA ALA A 62 -7.07 0.40 8.68
C ALA A 62 -7.85 1.33 9.63
N SER A 63 -8.70 0.77 10.49
CA SER A 63 -9.38 1.49 11.57
C SER A 63 -8.49 1.81 12.77
N ASP A 64 -7.31 1.20 12.88
CA ASP A 64 -6.26 1.53 13.85
C ASP A 64 -5.29 2.52 13.22
N THR A 65 -5.75 3.75 13.01
CA THR A 65 -4.98 4.80 12.32
C THR A 65 -3.71 5.20 13.08
N GLU A 66 -3.67 4.97 14.40
CA GLU A 66 -2.47 5.15 15.24
C GLU A 66 -1.50 3.96 15.14
N LYS A 67 -1.84 2.90 14.37
CA LYS A 67 -1.02 1.70 14.15
C LYS A 67 -0.54 1.06 15.45
N THR A 68 -1.42 0.99 16.45
CA THR A 68 -1.05 0.55 17.81
C THR A 68 -1.05 -0.97 17.99
N THR A 69 -1.83 -1.69 17.18
CA THR A 69 -2.08 -3.12 17.29
C THR A 69 -1.64 -3.85 16.02
N VAL A 70 -0.43 -4.40 16.06
CA VAL A 70 0.09 -5.26 14.99
C VAL A 70 -0.74 -6.56 14.93
N LEU A 71 -1.41 -6.80 13.81
CA LEU A 71 -2.18 -8.01 13.52
C LEU A 71 -1.29 -9.16 13.08
N ALA A 72 -0.27 -8.85 12.28
CA ALA A 72 0.71 -9.81 11.79
C ALA A 72 2.02 -9.11 11.44
N THR A 73 3.12 -9.86 11.44
CA THR A 73 4.44 -9.36 11.08
C THR A 73 5.18 -10.37 10.21
N ALA A 74 6.01 -9.86 9.30
CA ALA A 74 6.90 -10.64 8.44
C ALA A 74 8.18 -9.83 8.17
N GLN A 75 9.01 -10.33 7.26
CA GLN A 75 10.13 -9.58 6.70
C GLN A 75 10.12 -9.73 5.19
N THR A 76 10.59 -8.70 4.49
CA THR A 76 10.86 -8.80 3.06
C THR A 76 12.05 -9.72 2.80
N ASP A 77 12.01 -10.43 1.67
CA ASP A 77 13.08 -11.30 1.23
C ASP A 77 14.18 -10.54 0.47
N ALA A 78 15.09 -11.28 -0.17
CA ALA A 78 16.21 -10.68 -0.90
C ALA A 78 15.79 -9.93 -2.18
N SER A 79 14.58 -10.16 -2.68
CA SER A 79 13.97 -9.45 -3.81
C SER A 79 13.09 -8.28 -3.36
N GLY A 80 12.90 -8.10 -2.05
CA GLY A 80 11.98 -7.11 -1.50
C GLY A 80 10.54 -7.60 -1.40
N ASP A 81 10.29 -8.87 -1.75
CA ASP A 81 8.96 -9.47 -1.71
C ASP A 81 8.63 -9.95 -0.29
N TYR A 82 7.35 -9.94 0.08
CA TYR A 82 6.90 -10.48 1.34
C TYR A 82 5.59 -11.25 1.23
N THR A 83 5.35 -12.09 2.23
CA THR A 83 4.04 -12.71 2.47
C THR A 83 3.82 -12.78 3.97
N VAL A 84 2.69 -12.25 4.42
CA VAL A 84 2.30 -12.18 5.82
C VAL A 84 0.89 -12.74 5.99
N LYS A 85 0.65 -13.41 7.12
CA LYS A 85 -0.60 -14.13 7.39
C LYS A 85 -1.29 -13.56 8.63
N VAL A 86 -2.50 -13.03 8.44
CA VAL A 86 -3.39 -12.61 9.53
C VAL A 86 -4.26 -13.80 9.91
N VAL A 87 -4.41 -14.06 11.22
CA VAL A 87 -5.13 -15.23 11.75
C VAL A 87 -6.22 -14.79 12.71
N ASP A 88 -7.43 -15.31 12.54
CA ASP A 88 -8.53 -15.17 13.49
C ASP A 88 -8.88 -16.54 14.10
N ASP A 89 -8.51 -16.71 15.37
CA ASP A 89 -8.72 -17.94 16.14
C ASP A 89 -10.21 -18.27 16.37
N THR A 90 -11.11 -17.29 16.20
CA THR A 90 -12.55 -17.48 16.31
C THR A 90 -13.17 -18.12 15.05
N GLY A 91 -12.41 -18.14 13.95
CA GLY A 91 -12.87 -18.65 12.65
C GLY A 91 -13.84 -17.72 11.93
N ALA A 92 -13.95 -16.45 12.34
CA ALA A 92 -14.72 -15.46 11.61
C ALA A 92 -14.01 -15.07 10.30
N ALA A 93 -14.77 -14.69 9.26
CA ALA A 93 -14.15 -14.21 8.04
C ALA A 93 -13.34 -12.94 8.31
N ILE A 94 -12.09 -12.90 7.84
CA ILE A 94 -11.21 -11.73 7.94
C ILE A 94 -11.50 -10.86 6.73
N THR A 95 -12.26 -9.79 6.92
CA THR A 95 -12.69 -8.86 5.86
C THR A 95 -12.52 -7.42 6.31
N GLY A 96 -12.27 -6.51 5.36
CA GLY A 96 -12.13 -5.08 5.62
C GLY A 96 -10.84 -4.52 5.04
N ALA A 97 -10.54 -3.27 5.42
CA ALA A 97 -9.33 -2.57 5.01
C ALA A 97 -8.17 -2.81 5.99
N PHE A 98 -6.98 -3.00 5.43
CA PHE A 98 -5.73 -3.25 6.13
C PHE A 98 -4.67 -2.25 5.68
N ILE A 99 -3.82 -1.82 6.62
CA ILE A 99 -2.60 -1.08 6.32
C ILE A 99 -1.45 -2.09 6.38
N VAL A 100 -0.61 -2.11 5.34
CA VAL A 100 0.68 -2.77 5.40
C VAL A 100 1.76 -1.71 5.48
N GLU A 101 2.62 -1.82 6.49
CA GLU A 101 3.73 -0.93 6.74
C GLU A 101 5.03 -1.70 6.63
N VAL A 102 5.99 -1.13 5.91
CA VAL A 102 7.36 -1.63 5.78
C VAL A 102 8.28 -0.64 6.46
N VAL A 103 9.03 -1.12 7.45
CA VAL A 103 9.97 -0.33 8.23
C VAL A 103 11.37 -0.87 8.03
N ALA A 104 12.28 0.00 7.58
CA ALA A 104 13.69 -0.32 7.49
C ALA A 104 14.34 -0.27 8.89
N ASP A 105 15.00 -1.36 9.24
CA ASP A 105 15.71 -1.53 10.51
C ASP A 105 17.23 -1.70 10.29
N THR A 106 17.95 -2.09 11.34
CA THR A 106 19.42 -2.21 11.30
C THR A 106 19.93 -3.29 10.34
N ASP A 107 19.08 -4.21 9.92
CA ASP A 107 19.42 -5.32 9.02
C ASP A 107 18.94 -5.06 7.58
N THR A 108 18.18 -3.98 7.34
CA THR A 108 17.58 -3.67 6.05
C THR A 108 18.58 -3.08 5.06
N THR A 109 18.63 -3.64 3.86
CA THR A 109 19.42 -3.10 2.73
C THR A 109 18.51 -2.68 1.59
N MET A 110 18.95 -1.69 0.79
CA MET A 110 18.24 -1.21 -0.39
C MET A 110 19.15 -1.29 -1.61
N ILE A 111 18.63 -1.58 -2.80
CA ILE A 111 19.38 -1.36 -4.05
C ILE A 111 19.15 0.09 -4.50
N CYS A 112 20.22 0.79 -4.87
CA CYS A 112 20.10 2.13 -5.41
C CYS A 112 19.41 2.10 -6.79
N ASP A 113 18.19 2.61 -6.85
CA ASP A 113 17.35 2.67 -8.04
C ASP A 113 17.35 4.05 -8.71
N ALA A 114 18.02 5.03 -8.11
CA ALA A 114 18.33 6.32 -8.70
C ALA A 114 19.77 6.38 -9.24
N THR A 115 20.13 7.41 -10.00
CA THR A 115 21.47 7.53 -10.60
C THR A 115 22.57 7.52 -9.52
N LEU A 116 22.29 8.19 -8.40
CA LEU A 116 23.11 8.21 -7.20
C LEU A 116 22.24 8.21 -5.95
N CYS A 117 22.56 7.36 -4.98
CA CYS A 117 21.92 7.34 -3.66
C CYS A 117 22.98 7.74 -2.62
N GLY A 118 23.18 9.05 -2.48
CA GLY A 118 24.36 9.63 -1.84
C GLY A 118 25.62 9.36 -2.68
N GLU A 119 26.57 8.58 -2.13
CA GLU A 119 27.79 8.18 -2.86
C GLU A 119 27.65 6.81 -3.58
N ILE A 120 26.50 6.15 -3.44
CA ILE A 120 26.25 4.82 -4.02
C ILE A 120 25.70 4.98 -5.43
N THR A 121 26.31 4.31 -6.40
CA THR A 121 25.84 4.36 -7.79
C THR A 121 24.65 3.44 -8.03
N PHE A 122 23.85 3.76 -9.04
CA PHE A 122 22.79 2.92 -9.60
C PHE A 122 23.12 1.42 -9.62
N GLY A 123 22.18 0.60 -9.14
CA GLY A 123 22.25 -0.87 -9.06
C GLY A 123 23.09 -1.45 -7.93
N ASN A 124 23.73 -0.62 -7.10
CA ASN A 124 24.53 -1.09 -5.96
C ASN A 124 23.78 -1.02 -4.63
N PRO A 125 24.11 -1.90 -3.66
CA PRO A 125 23.47 -1.90 -2.36
C PRO A 125 23.87 -0.69 -1.50
N ILE A 126 22.87 -0.12 -0.85
CA ILE A 126 22.95 0.98 0.11
C ILE A 126 23.08 0.39 1.53
N ALA A 127 23.87 1.07 2.36
CA ALA A 127 24.15 0.63 3.72
C ALA A 127 22.97 0.87 4.67
N THR A 128 22.80 -0.03 5.65
CA THR A 128 21.64 -0.08 6.54
C THR A 128 21.49 1.14 7.45
N ASP A 129 22.58 1.83 7.75
CA ASP A 129 22.60 3.04 8.59
C ASP A 129 21.95 4.25 7.93
N THR A 130 21.94 4.31 6.60
CA THR A 130 21.29 5.40 5.85
C THR A 130 19.78 5.20 5.67
N LEU A 131 19.29 3.98 5.93
CA LEU A 131 17.92 3.56 5.71
C LEU A 131 17.13 3.42 7.02
N LEU A 132 17.81 3.38 8.17
CA LEU A 132 17.21 3.10 9.46
C LEU A 132 16.07 4.09 9.76
N GLY A 133 14.85 3.56 9.92
CA GLY A 133 13.66 4.37 10.21
C GLY A 133 12.87 4.81 8.98
N LEU A 134 13.32 4.48 7.76
CA LEU A 134 12.48 4.65 6.56
C LEU A 134 11.20 3.86 6.76
N THR A 135 10.06 4.53 6.58
CA THR A 135 8.74 3.93 6.74
C THR A 135 7.94 4.16 5.48
N LEU A 136 7.44 3.08 4.90
CA LEU A 136 6.57 3.09 3.73
C LEU A 136 5.29 2.32 4.06
N SER A 137 4.17 2.68 3.45
CA SER A 137 2.92 1.95 3.65
C SER A 137 2.04 1.90 2.42
N THR A 138 1.09 0.97 2.45
CA THR A 138 0.01 0.84 1.48
C THR A 138 -1.26 0.40 2.20
N VAL A 139 -2.41 0.61 1.56
CA VAL A 139 -3.70 0.09 2.05
C VAL A 139 -4.34 -0.83 1.03
N ALA A 140 -4.96 -1.90 1.54
CA ALA A 140 -5.63 -2.89 0.72
C ALA A 140 -6.90 -3.38 1.41
N TYR A 141 -7.88 -3.81 0.62
CA TYR A 141 -9.16 -4.33 1.11
C TYR A 141 -9.31 -5.82 0.80
N SER A 142 -9.71 -6.61 1.80
CA SER A 142 -10.04 -8.02 1.64
C SER A 142 -11.54 -8.27 1.81
N ASP A 143 -12.11 -9.04 0.88
CA ASP A 143 -13.46 -9.64 1.00
C ASP A 143 -13.43 -11.04 1.64
N GLY A 144 -12.29 -11.42 2.24
CA GLY A 144 -12.00 -12.76 2.73
C GLY A 144 -11.06 -13.55 1.80
N SER A 145 -10.69 -12.97 0.66
CA SER A 145 -9.67 -13.49 -0.26
C SER A 145 -8.29 -12.91 0.04
N ALA A 146 -7.24 -13.61 -0.39
CA ALA A 146 -5.88 -13.08 -0.34
C ALA A 146 -5.76 -11.75 -1.09
N ILE A 147 -4.92 -10.86 -0.59
CA ILE A 147 -4.74 -9.50 -1.13
C ILE A 147 -3.30 -9.24 -1.52
N ASP A 148 -3.15 -8.44 -2.57
CA ASP A 148 -1.88 -7.88 -3.02
C ASP A 148 -1.74 -6.45 -2.47
N ALA A 149 -0.54 -6.09 -2.02
CA ALA A 149 -0.27 -4.87 -1.28
C ALA A 149 1.17 -4.39 -1.53
N ASP A 150 1.45 -3.90 -2.74
CA ASP A 150 2.74 -3.28 -3.04
C ASP A 150 2.93 -1.98 -2.26
N VAL A 151 4.11 -1.84 -1.65
CA VAL A 151 4.50 -0.73 -0.77
C VAL A 151 5.61 0.07 -1.44
N ASN A 152 5.36 1.35 -1.67
CA ASN A 152 6.32 2.29 -2.25
C ASN A 152 6.01 3.72 -1.75
N SER A 153 6.79 4.72 -2.14
CA SER A 153 6.56 6.10 -1.69
C SER A 153 5.22 6.68 -2.18
N LEU A 154 4.76 6.28 -3.37
CA LEU A 154 3.50 6.74 -3.94
C LEU A 154 2.29 6.18 -3.19
N THR A 155 2.29 4.87 -2.93
CA THR A 155 1.24 4.24 -2.12
C THR A 155 1.28 4.70 -0.67
N THR A 156 2.44 5.16 -0.18
CA THR A 156 2.56 5.79 1.14
C THR A 156 1.81 7.12 1.18
N MET A 157 2.12 8.05 0.25
CA MET A 157 1.41 9.34 0.16
C MET A 157 -0.12 9.16 -0.01
N ALA A 158 -0.53 8.21 -0.84
CA ALA A 158 -1.95 7.92 -1.04
C ALA A 158 -2.58 7.32 0.22
N THR A 159 -1.89 6.42 0.91
CA THR A 159 -2.34 5.86 2.19
C THR A 159 -2.53 6.95 3.23
N ASP A 160 -1.56 7.85 3.38
CA ASP A 160 -1.61 8.93 4.36
C ASP A 160 -2.77 9.89 4.04
N SER A 161 -3.05 10.15 2.76
CA SER A 161 -4.22 10.92 2.31
C SER A 161 -5.56 10.28 2.73
N ILE A 162 -5.66 8.94 2.65
CA ILE A 162 -6.85 8.19 3.11
C ILE A 162 -6.99 8.27 4.63
N LEU A 163 -5.89 8.11 5.37
CA LEU A 163 -5.90 8.16 6.84
C LEU A 163 -6.20 9.57 7.35
N ALA A 164 -5.68 10.60 6.68
CA ALA A 164 -6.01 12.00 6.92
C ALA A 164 -7.51 12.24 6.72
N SER A 165 -8.06 11.82 5.58
CA SER A 165 -9.49 11.95 5.25
C SER A 165 -10.42 11.27 6.28
N ALA A 166 -10.01 10.10 6.79
CA ALA A 166 -10.73 9.38 7.83
C ALA A 166 -10.63 10.06 9.22
N SER A 167 -9.57 10.84 9.45
CA SER A 167 -9.30 11.51 10.73
C SER A 167 -9.95 12.89 10.85
N ILE A 168 -10.49 13.45 9.77
CA ILE A 168 -11.20 14.74 9.77
C ILE A 168 -12.44 14.67 10.66
N ALA A 169 -12.58 15.65 11.55
CA ALA A 169 -13.69 15.70 12.50
C ALA A 169 -15.04 15.79 11.79
N GLY A 170 -15.87 14.75 11.95
CA GLY A 170 -17.19 14.67 11.30
C GLY A 170 -17.17 14.06 9.90
N SER A 171 -16.02 13.52 9.46
CA SER A 171 -15.92 12.74 8.23
C SER A 171 -16.93 11.58 8.23
N PRO A 172 -17.64 11.34 7.11
CA PRO A 172 -18.49 10.17 6.97
C PRO A 172 -17.69 8.88 6.73
N LEU A 173 -16.38 8.99 6.47
CA LEU A 173 -15.49 7.88 6.21
C LEU A 173 -15.17 7.12 7.50
N ASP A 174 -15.62 5.86 7.58
CA ASP A 174 -15.28 4.93 8.65
C ASP A 174 -14.61 3.68 8.06
N LEU A 175 -13.27 3.62 8.16
CA LEU A 175 -12.47 2.50 7.66
C LEU A 175 -12.78 1.17 8.35
N ALA A 176 -13.45 1.17 9.52
CA ALA A 176 -13.87 -0.05 10.19
C ALA A 176 -15.09 -0.71 9.52
N THR A 177 -15.90 0.06 8.79
CA THR A 177 -17.18 -0.39 8.21
C THR A 177 -17.31 -0.10 6.72
N ILE A 178 -16.25 0.42 6.09
CA ILE A 178 -16.19 0.74 4.67
C ILE A 178 -16.49 -0.48 3.79
N THR A 179 -17.22 -0.26 2.69
CA THR A 179 -17.49 -1.31 1.70
C THR A 179 -16.35 -1.40 0.68
N ALA A 180 -16.27 -2.51 -0.06
CA ALA A 180 -15.28 -2.65 -1.13
C ALA A 180 -15.43 -1.57 -2.23
N GLU A 181 -16.67 -1.16 -2.53
CA GLU A 181 -16.97 -0.14 -3.54
C GLU A 181 -16.50 1.24 -3.07
N ASP A 182 -16.85 1.62 -1.83
CA ASP A 182 -16.43 2.90 -1.26
C ASP A 182 -14.91 2.96 -1.03
N PHE A 183 -14.28 1.82 -0.68
CA PHE A 183 -12.84 1.74 -0.51
C PHE A 183 -12.09 1.94 -1.83
N LEU A 184 -12.60 1.39 -2.93
CA LEU A 184 -12.02 1.60 -4.25
C LEU A 184 -12.11 3.08 -4.67
N ALA A 185 -13.27 3.71 -4.46
CA ALA A 185 -13.45 5.14 -4.77
C ALA A 185 -12.44 6.01 -3.99
N ILE A 186 -12.24 5.71 -2.70
CA ILE A 186 -11.26 6.43 -1.89
C ILE A 186 -9.80 6.19 -2.32
N GLN A 187 -9.48 5.01 -2.84
CA GLN A 187 -8.17 4.77 -3.45
C GLN A 187 -7.97 5.58 -4.73
N GLU A 188 -9.00 5.75 -5.54
CA GLU A 188 -9.00 6.58 -6.74
C GLU A 188 -8.83 8.07 -6.36
N ASP A 189 -9.62 8.57 -5.41
CA ASP A 189 -9.52 9.94 -4.88
C ASP A 189 -8.11 10.22 -4.31
N ALA A 190 -7.56 9.31 -3.53
CA ALA A 190 -6.21 9.46 -2.97
C ALA A 190 -5.12 9.39 -4.04
N SER A 191 -5.34 8.63 -5.13
CA SER A 191 -4.43 8.62 -6.27
C SER A 191 -4.46 9.95 -7.01
N GLU A 192 -5.63 10.57 -7.15
CA GLU A 192 -5.78 11.89 -7.76
C GLU A 192 -5.05 12.99 -6.95
N ILE A 193 -5.18 12.95 -5.61
CA ILE A 193 -4.43 13.85 -4.70
C ILE A 193 -2.92 13.70 -4.92
N VAL A 194 -2.39 12.47 -4.93
CA VAL A 194 -0.96 12.23 -5.18
C VAL A 194 -0.56 12.68 -6.59
N GLY A 195 -1.41 12.47 -7.58
CA GLY A 195 -1.21 12.95 -8.94
C GLY A 195 -1.06 14.46 -8.99
N ALA A 196 -1.94 15.20 -8.31
CA ALA A 196 -1.87 16.66 -8.21
C ALA A 196 -0.59 17.13 -7.52
N VAL A 197 -0.19 16.47 -6.43
CA VAL A 197 1.07 16.77 -5.72
C VAL A 197 2.28 16.64 -6.64
N LEU A 198 2.29 15.58 -7.45
CA LEU A 198 3.39 15.26 -8.35
C LEU A 198 3.28 15.96 -9.71
N GLY A 199 2.16 16.59 -10.03
CA GLY A 199 1.86 17.12 -11.37
C GLY A 199 1.67 16.05 -12.45
N VAL A 200 1.20 14.86 -12.07
CA VAL A 200 0.89 13.74 -12.97
C VAL A 200 -0.62 13.52 -12.97
N ASP A 201 -1.23 13.44 -14.16
CA ASP A 201 -2.66 13.15 -14.28
C ASP A 201 -2.95 11.68 -13.92
N LEU A 202 -3.57 11.47 -12.75
CA LEU A 202 -3.98 10.16 -12.24
C LEU A 202 -5.50 10.01 -12.17
N SER A 203 -6.28 10.85 -12.87
CA SER A 203 -7.74 10.82 -12.86
C SER A 203 -8.37 9.49 -13.32
N GLU A 204 -7.63 8.70 -14.11
CA GLU A 204 -8.03 7.36 -14.56
C GLU A 204 -7.13 6.24 -14.00
N THR A 205 -6.26 6.55 -13.03
CA THR A 205 -5.20 5.65 -12.56
C THR A 205 -5.24 5.46 -11.05
N ASN A 206 -5.46 4.22 -10.60
CA ASN A 206 -5.36 3.86 -9.19
C ASN A 206 -3.94 3.38 -8.87
N LEU A 207 -3.19 4.14 -8.06
CA LEU A 207 -1.81 3.86 -7.65
C LEU A 207 -1.66 2.50 -6.96
N PHE A 208 -2.67 2.06 -6.21
CA PHE A 208 -2.67 0.78 -5.50
C PHE A 208 -2.82 -0.44 -6.42
N SER A 209 -3.15 -0.21 -7.70
CA SER A 209 -3.27 -1.26 -8.72
C SER A 209 -2.08 -1.28 -9.70
N LEU A 210 -1.16 -0.31 -9.59
CA LEU A 210 0.00 -0.21 -10.45
C LEU A 210 1.15 -1.08 -9.94
N ASN A 211 1.79 -1.77 -10.87
CA ASN A 211 3.04 -2.48 -10.61
C ASN A 211 4.23 -1.53 -10.79
N ILE A 212 4.49 -0.70 -9.78
CA ILE A 212 5.72 0.11 -9.72
C ILE A 212 6.91 -0.83 -9.51
N VAL A 213 7.95 -0.69 -10.33
CA VAL A 213 9.11 -1.60 -10.32
C VAL A 213 10.37 -0.92 -9.78
N ASP A 214 11.38 -1.71 -9.40
CA ASP A 214 12.72 -1.20 -9.13
C ASP A 214 13.36 -0.74 -10.45
N ALA A 215 13.63 0.56 -10.58
CA ALA A 215 14.23 1.15 -11.77
C ALA A 215 15.64 0.60 -12.07
N SER A 216 16.35 0.06 -11.07
CA SER A 216 17.63 -0.63 -11.25
C SER A 216 17.51 -1.91 -12.09
N ASN A 217 16.31 -2.50 -12.13
CA ASN A 217 15.95 -3.55 -13.07
C ASN A 217 15.39 -2.92 -14.35
N THR A 218 16.28 -2.32 -15.13
CA THR A 218 15.99 -1.53 -16.34
C THR A 218 15.07 -2.21 -17.36
N SER A 219 15.05 -3.56 -17.40
CA SER A 219 14.18 -4.33 -18.30
C SER A 219 12.72 -4.41 -17.87
N GLU A 220 12.41 -4.13 -16.61
CA GLU A 220 11.05 -4.13 -16.07
C GLU A 220 10.39 -2.75 -16.16
N VAL A 221 11.18 -1.68 -16.36
CA VAL A 221 10.65 -0.33 -16.54
C VAL A 221 9.82 -0.25 -17.82
N SER A 222 8.62 0.29 -17.71
CA SER A 222 7.69 0.38 -18.84
C SER A 222 8.28 1.21 -19.99
N THR A 223 8.14 0.70 -21.22
CA THR A 223 8.54 1.38 -22.46
C THR A 223 7.34 1.77 -23.32
N GLU A 224 6.13 1.43 -22.88
CA GLU A 224 4.88 1.62 -23.63
C GLU A 224 3.88 2.50 -22.87
N ASP A 225 3.93 2.49 -21.54
CA ASP A 225 3.03 3.24 -20.65
C ASP A 225 3.80 4.39 -20.01
N GLU A 226 3.51 5.62 -20.46
CA GLU A 226 4.14 6.85 -20.00
C GLU A 226 3.87 7.15 -18.53
N THR A 227 2.64 6.92 -18.05
CA THR A 227 2.26 7.16 -16.66
C THR A 227 3.00 6.19 -15.75
N LEU A 228 2.98 4.89 -16.07
CA LEU A 228 3.66 3.88 -15.27
C LEU A 228 5.18 4.09 -15.23
N ALA A 229 5.78 4.45 -16.37
CA ALA A 229 7.19 4.79 -16.44
C ALA A 229 7.51 6.02 -15.59
N THR A 230 6.76 7.10 -15.75
CA THR A 230 6.96 8.36 -14.99
C THR A 230 6.86 8.10 -13.48
N LEU A 231 5.83 7.40 -13.03
CA LEU A 231 5.65 7.07 -11.60
C LEU A 231 6.76 6.16 -11.06
N THR A 232 7.23 5.20 -11.86
CA THR A 232 8.40 4.37 -11.51
C THR A 232 9.64 5.23 -11.28
N LEU A 233 9.89 6.21 -12.17
CA LEU A 233 11.03 7.11 -12.05
C LEU A 233 10.89 8.13 -10.92
N ILE A 234 9.67 8.64 -10.65
CA ILE A 234 9.40 9.47 -9.47
C ILE A 234 9.74 8.68 -8.19
N ASN A 235 9.21 7.47 -8.06
CA ASN A 235 9.47 6.63 -6.89
C ASN A 235 10.97 6.36 -6.72
N ALA A 236 11.69 6.11 -7.81
CA ALA A 236 13.13 5.90 -7.78
C ALA A 236 13.91 7.17 -7.40
N SER A 237 13.56 8.33 -7.96
CA SER A 237 14.25 9.60 -7.76
C SER A 237 14.34 10.04 -6.29
N LEU A 238 13.38 9.65 -5.45
CA LEU A 238 13.44 9.89 -4.01
C LEU A 238 14.65 9.22 -3.33
N SER A 239 15.33 8.28 -3.99
CA SER A 239 16.56 7.65 -3.47
C SER A 239 17.80 8.53 -3.70
N SER A 240 17.71 9.58 -4.53
CA SER A 240 18.81 10.51 -4.83
C SER A 240 18.69 11.87 -4.16
N LEU A 241 17.76 12.02 -3.20
CA LEU A 241 17.58 13.29 -2.50
C LEU A 241 18.90 13.75 -1.86
N GLU A 242 19.13 15.06 -1.94
CA GLU A 242 20.24 15.70 -1.23
C GLU A 242 20.08 15.50 0.27
N VAL A 243 21.05 14.85 0.90
CA VAL A 243 21.02 14.56 2.34
C VAL A 243 21.69 15.70 3.10
N ALA A 244 20.94 16.35 4.00
CA ALA A 244 21.46 17.43 4.81
C ALA A 244 22.53 16.95 5.82
N ASP A 245 23.42 17.86 6.25
CA ASP A 245 24.46 17.55 7.22
C ASP A 245 23.88 17.00 8.54
N GLY A 246 24.15 15.72 8.81
CA GLY A 246 23.69 15.04 10.02
C GLY A 246 22.33 14.36 9.90
N SER A 247 21.75 14.37 8.70
CA SER A 247 20.55 13.62 8.29
C SER A 247 20.93 12.29 7.61
N SER A 248 19.93 11.45 7.36
CA SER A 248 20.05 10.23 6.55
C SER A 248 19.11 10.28 5.35
N LEU A 249 19.32 9.42 4.36
CA LEU A 249 18.39 9.33 3.21
C LEU A 249 16.98 8.99 3.67
N ALA A 250 16.84 8.13 4.68
CA ALA A 250 15.56 7.82 5.31
C ALA A 250 14.88 9.05 5.91
N ASP A 251 15.65 9.92 6.57
CA ASP A 251 15.13 11.16 7.15
C ASP A 251 14.58 12.09 6.05
N GLU A 252 15.32 12.30 4.95
CA GLU A 252 14.88 13.17 3.84
C GLU A 252 13.61 12.63 3.16
N ILE A 253 13.53 11.31 2.92
CA ILE A 253 12.34 10.68 2.32
C ILE A 253 11.15 10.84 3.27
N ASN A 254 11.32 10.52 4.56
CA ASN A 254 10.24 10.66 5.53
C ASN A 254 9.81 12.13 5.72
N GLU A 255 10.74 13.08 5.66
CA GLU A 255 10.44 14.51 5.73
C GLU A 255 9.62 14.98 4.52
N TYR A 256 9.96 14.52 3.31
CA TYR A 256 9.15 14.77 2.12
C TYR A 256 7.73 14.17 2.25
N LEU A 257 7.61 12.90 2.65
CA LEU A 257 6.31 12.25 2.84
C LEU A 257 5.45 12.97 3.90
N ALA A 258 6.06 13.39 5.01
CA ALA A 258 5.39 14.16 6.05
C ALA A 258 4.98 15.57 5.57
N ALA A 259 5.78 16.21 4.73
CA ALA A 259 5.43 17.50 4.13
C ALA A 259 4.22 17.38 3.19
N VAL A 260 4.17 16.31 2.38
CA VAL A 260 3.00 16.00 1.53
C VAL A 260 1.76 15.73 2.39
N GLU A 261 1.90 14.95 3.47
CA GLU A 261 0.80 14.71 4.41
C GLU A 261 0.28 16.03 5.01
N GLU A 262 1.15 16.91 5.51
CA GLU A 262 0.77 18.18 6.13
C GLU A 262 -0.01 19.09 5.16
N VAL A 263 0.45 19.22 3.90
CA VAL A 263 -0.26 20.00 2.88
C VAL A 263 -1.61 19.36 2.55
N THR A 264 -1.64 18.04 2.35
CA THR A 264 -2.88 17.31 2.05
C THR A 264 -3.89 17.44 3.20
N VAL A 265 -3.47 17.30 4.45
CA VAL A 265 -4.33 17.47 5.64
C VAL A 265 -4.91 18.89 5.68
N ALA A 266 -4.10 19.91 5.39
CA ALA A 266 -4.56 21.30 5.40
C ALA A 266 -5.66 21.54 4.35
N ILE A 267 -5.48 21.05 3.12
CA ILE A 267 -6.43 21.25 2.02
C ILE A 267 -7.68 20.38 2.23
N LEU A 268 -7.53 19.16 2.75
CA LEU A 268 -8.67 18.33 3.10
C LEU A 268 -9.55 18.96 4.21
N ALA A 269 -8.95 19.75 5.10
CA ALA A 269 -9.69 20.48 6.13
C ALA A 269 -10.33 21.77 5.60
N ASP A 270 -9.68 22.45 4.65
CA ASP A 270 -10.14 23.68 4.00
C ASP A 270 -9.58 23.73 2.57
N PRO A 271 -10.39 23.46 1.52
CA PRO A 271 -9.92 23.47 0.13
C PRO A 271 -9.32 24.81 -0.32
N GLU A 272 -9.63 25.90 0.38
CA GLU A 272 -9.12 27.25 0.13
C GLU A 272 -7.99 27.63 1.10
N ALA A 273 -7.34 26.65 1.73
CA ALA A 273 -6.26 26.85 2.69
C ALA A 273 -5.10 27.65 2.07
N ASP A 274 -4.62 28.67 2.80
CA ASP A 274 -3.41 29.41 2.43
C ASP A 274 -2.16 28.60 2.82
N LEU A 275 -1.61 27.86 1.84
CA LEU A 275 -0.40 27.05 2.00
C LEU A 275 0.87 27.90 2.18
N GLY A 276 0.82 29.19 1.87
CA GLY A 276 1.95 30.11 1.98
C GLY A 276 2.21 30.64 3.40
N SER A 277 1.54 30.12 4.43
CA SER A 277 1.64 30.62 5.80
C SER A 277 1.85 29.52 6.86
N GLY A 278 2.37 29.87 8.04
CA GLY A 278 2.46 28.91 9.16
C GLY A 278 3.31 27.67 8.87
N ASP A 279 2.83 26.51 9.34
CA ASP A 279 3.51 25.22 9.19
C ASP A 279 3.39 24.65 7.76
N THR A 280 2.28 24.94 7.06
CA THR A 280 2.09 24.56 5.64
C THR A 280 3.08 25.26 4.70
N ALA A 281 3.56 26.46 5.04
CA ALA A 281 4.60 27.13 4.26
C ALA A 281 5.95 26.39 4.27
N ALA A 282 6.30 25.77 5.40
CA ALA A 282 7.53 24.98 5.52
C ALA A 282 7.39 23.64 4.78
N ALA A 283 6.22 23.00 4.89
CA ALA A 283 5.89 21.81 4.13
C ALA A 283 5.93 22.06 2.62
N LEU A 284 5.28 23.14 2.15
CA LEU A 284 5.29 23.53 0.73
C LEU A 284 6.71 23.81 0.22
N ALA A 285 7.55 24.48 1.01
CA ALA A 285 8.94 24.71 0.63
C ALA A 285 9.72 23.39 0.46
N THR A 286 9.49 22.43 1.36
CA THR A 286 10.08 21.08 1.31
C THR A 286 9.60 20.33 0.07
N ILE A 287 8.29 20.37 -0.22
CA ILE A 287 7.72 19.74 -1.43
C ILE A 287 8.34 20.34 -2.69
N ASN A 288 8.42 21.66 -2.81
CA ASN A 288 8.96 22.32 -4.00
C ASN A 288 10.47 22.07 -4.18
N GLU A 289 11.23 22.06 -3.09
CA GLU A 289 12.66 21.72 -3.16
C GLU A 289 12.88 20.27 -3.61
N THR A 290 12.08 19.33 -3.09
CA THR A 290 12.14 17.92 -3.49
C THR A 290 11.61 17.71 -4.91
N GLN A 291 10.53 18.37 -5.32
CA GLN A 291 9.98 18.29 -6.69
C GLN A 291 10.98 18.76 -7.75
N ALA A 292 11.76 19.81 -7.46
CA ALA A 292 12.84 20.23 -8.34
C ALA A 292 13.92 19.13 -8.50
N GLN A 293 14.29 18.45 -7.42
CA GLN A 293 15.24 17.33 -7.47
C GLN A 293 14.65 16.12 -8.22
N ILE A 294 13.38 15.78 -7.98
CA ILE A 294 12.66 14.71 -8.67
C ILE A 294 12.65 14.97 -10.18
N ALA A 295 12.26 16.18 -10.60
CA ALA A 295 12.19 16.55 -12.02
C ALA A 295 13.55 16.44 -12.72
N ASP A 296 14.63 16.87 -12.08
CA ASP A 296 16.00 16.75 -12.62
C ASP A 296 16.46 15.28 -12.69
N GLU A 297 16.15 14.48 -11.67
CA GLU A 297 16.62 13.09 -11.56
C GLU A 297 15.88 12.13 -12.50
N ILE A 298 14.59 12.34 -12.76
CA ILE A 298 13.80 11.50 -13.67
C ILE A 298 14.46 11.39 -15.04
N ASP A 299 14.89 12.53 -15.61
CA ASP A 299 15.60 12.57 -16.89
C ASP A 299 16.94 11.82 -16.83
N ALA A 300 17.62 11.90 -15.68
CA ALA A 300 18.90 11.23 -15.46
C ALA A 300 18.73 9.70 -15.37
N ILE A 301 17.74 9.21 -14.62
CA ILE A 301 17.45 7.77 -14.52
C ILE A 301 16.98 7.23 -15.88
N ALA A 302 16.11 7.96 -16.59
CA ALA A 302 15.68 7.59 -17.92
C ALA A 302 16.88 7.45 -18.88
N ALA A 303 17.87 8.35 -18.79
CA ALA A 303 19.09 8.27 -19.59
C ALA A 303 19.96 7.04 -19.24
N GLU A 304 20.07 6.67 -17.97
CA GLU A 304 20.78 5.45 -17.54
C GLU A 304 20.08 4.18 -18.09
N ILE A 305 18.74 4.12 -18.01
CA ILE A 305 17.96 3.00 -18.57
C ILE A 305 18.13 2.92 -20.09
N VAL A 306 18.11 4.06 -20.79
CA VAL A 306 18.36 4.10 -22.25
C VAL A 306 19.78 3.65 -22.57
N ALA A 307 20.77 4.01 -21.76
CA ALA A 307 22.15 3.61 -21.97
C ALA A 307 22.34 2.09 -21.82
N ASP A 308 21.61 1.47 -20.91
CA ASP A 308 21.64 0.02 -20.67
C ASP A 308 20.83 -0.78 -21.70
N THR A 309 19.58 -0.38 -21.95
CA THR A 309 18.62 -1.12 -22.79
C THR A 309 18.67 -0.76 -24.27
N GLY A 310 19.09 0.47 -24.59
CA GLY A 310 18.98 1.06 -25.92
C GLY A 310 17.56 1.45 -26.33
N ILE A 311 16.60 1.46 -25.41
CA ILE A 311 15.18 1.78 -25.65
C ILE A 311 14.82 3.08 -24.92
N ALA A 312 14.18 4.00 -25.64
CA ALA A 312 13.66 5.24 -25.06
C ALA A 312 12.47 4.95 -24.14
N ILE A 313 12.47 5.55 -22.95
CA ILE A 313 11.37 5.48 -22.00
C ILE A 313 10.43 6.68 -22.26
N PRO A 314 9.12 6.47 -22.40
CA PRO A 314 8.16 7.56 -22.45
C PRO A 314 7.99 8.13 -21.04
N VAL A 315 8.38 9.39 -20.83
CA VAL A 315 8.33 10.04 -19.54
C VAL A 315 7.62 11.37 -19.69
N ALA A 316 6.62 11.62 -18.87
CA ALA A 316 5.92 12.89 -18.81
C ALA A 316 6.79 13.94 -18.11
N GLU A 317 6.58 15.21 -18.47
CA GLU A 317 7.21 16.33 -17.77
C GLU A 317 6.64 16.43 -16.36
N VAL A 318 7.50 16.33 -15.34
CA VAL A 318 7.15 16.54 -13.94
C VAL A 318 7.49 17.98 -13.56
N PRO A 319 6.56 18.76 -12.99
CA PRO A 319 6.82 20.13 -12.61
C PRO A 319 7.84 20.21 -11.46
N THR A 320 8.55 21.33 -11.40
CA THR A 320 9.54 21.60 -10.34
C THR A 320 8.93 22.20 -9.08
N GLU A 321 7.66 22.60 -9.13
CA GLU A 321 6.91 23.17 -8.02
C GLU A 321 5.51 22.57 -8.01
N LEU A 322 4.91 22.46 -6.83
CA LEU A 322 3.53 22.06 -6.62
C LEU A 322 2.57 23.08 -7.26
N ASP A 323 1.59 22.58 -8.01
CA ASP A 323 0.45 23.38 -8.45
C ASP A 323 -0.64 23.40 -7.36
N GLU A 324 -0.60 24.45 -6.54
CA GLU A 324 -1.55 24.63 -5.42
C GLU A 324 -3.02 24.71 -5.91
N ASP A 325 -3.25 25.33 -7.08
CA ASP A 325 -4.60 25.49 -7.65
C ASP A 325 -5.14 24.12 -8.09
N ALA A 326 -4.32 23.29 -8.73
CA ALA A 326 -4.72 21.94 -9.15
C ALA A 326 -5.10 21.04 -7.96
N LEU A 327 -4.33 21.12 -6.87
CA LEU A 327 -4.57 20.34 -5.66
C LEU A 327 -5.85 20.78 -4.94
N GLY A 328 -6.13 22.09 -4.89
CA GLY A 328 -7.36 22.65 -4.32
C GLY A 328 -8.63 22.21 -5.08
N ASP A 329 -8.58 22.23 -6.42
CA ASP A 329 -9.71 21.83 -7.27
C ASP A 329 -10.09 20.36 -7.06
N ILE A 330 -9.10 19.46 -7.00
CA ILE A 330 -9.28 18.01 -6.82
C ILE A 330 -9.88 17.71 -5.44
N VAL A 331 -9.30 18.27 -4.38
CA VAL A 331 -9.77 18.02 -3.02
C VAL A 331 -11.16 18.62 -2.79
N GLY A 332 -11.46 19.77 -3.38
CA GLY A 332 -12.79 20.36 -3.37
C GLY A 332 -13.86 19.41 -3.92
N ASP A 333 -13.57 18.75 -5.05
CA ASP A 333 -14.50 17.79 -5.68
C ASP A 333 -14.68 16.49 -4.87
N ILE A 334 -13.62 16.02 -4.20
CA ILE A 334 -13.65 14.86 -3.29
C ILE A 334 -14.57 15.14 -2.07
N ILE A 335 -14.43 16.31 -1.45
CA ILE A 335 -15.17 16.67 -0.22
C ILE A 335 -16.64 16.98 -0.48
N ASP A 336 -16.95 17.69 -1.57
CA ASP A 336 -18.32 18.11 -1.88
C ASP A 336 -19.17 16.98 -2.51
N GLY A 337 -18.58 15.80 -2.75
CA GLY A 337 -19.26 14.62 -3.26
C GLY A 337 -19.77 14.80 -4.69
N THR A 338 -19.14 15.68 -5.47
CA THR A 338 -19.43 15.88 -6.90
C THR A 338 -18.81 14.81 -7.77
N GLY A 339 -17.91 13.98 -7.22
CA GLY A 339 -17.45 12.72 -7.77
C GLY A 339 -17.34 12.74 -9.28
N GLY A 340 -16.25 13.31 -9.81
CA GLY A 340 -15.76 13.10 -11.17
C GLY A 340 -16.83 12.94 -12.25
N THR A 341 -17.81 13.84 -12.36
CA THR A 341 -18.61 13.90 -13.59
C THR A 341 -17.92 14.84 -14.56
N GLY A 342 -16.98 14.27 -15.31
CA GLY A 342 -16.20 14.93 -16.36
C GLY A 342 -16.96 16.09 -17.02
N GLY A 343 -16.44 17.30 -16.80
CA GLY A 343 -17.00 18.54 -17.32
C GLY A 343 -17.08 18.51 -18.83
N THR A 344 -18.27 18.25 -19.37
CA THR A 344 -18.58 18.63 -20.76
C THR A 344 -18.62 20.15 -20.81
N GLY A 345 -17.62 20.73 -21.50
CA GLY A 345 -17.44 22.17 -21.67
C GLY A 345 -18.73 22.90 -22.08
N GLY A 346 -19.01 23.98 -21.36
CA GLY A 346 -20.02 24.95 -21.74
C GLY A 346 -19.49 25.88 -22.82
N GLU A 347 -20.07 25.81 -24.02
CA GLU A 347 -20.07 26.94 -24.94
C GLU A 347 -21.02 28.03 -24.41
N GLY A 348 -20.48 29.22 -24.18
CA GLY A 348 -21.21 30.45 -23.84
C GLY A 348 -20.42 31.69 -24.22
#